data_AF-A0A127VDZ4-F1
#
_entry.id   AF-A0A127VDZ4-F1
#
_cell.length_a   1.000
_cell.length_b   1.000
_cell.length_c   1.000
_cell.angle_alpha   90.00
_cell.angle_beta   90.00
_cell.angle_gamma   90.00
#
_symmetry.space_group_name_H-M   'P 1'
#
loop_
_entity.id
_entity.type
_entity.pdbx_description
1 polymer ?
#
loop_
_entity_poly.entity_id
_entity_poly.type
_entity_poly.pdbx_seq_one_letter_code
_entity_poly.pdbx_strand_id
1 'polypeptide(L)'
;MRNWDDEIRTIELYSSNAGKLIDNGERLAIKLYGSTPDSSITEPVHIQKQTKMKNATILHKANEFVKKGNYESFLVYCTQDTKWFFVGERILEGRDKVREYMKEFYLEPPVFTVEKTIEDGNYVTVTGEITLKAANGTYNHYDYCDIWRFENGKIAELKAFVIEKKS
;
A
#
# COMPACT_ATOMS: atom_id res chain seq x y z
N MET A 1 5.31 -33.45 37.17
CA MET A 1 4.92 -33.53 35.74
C MET A 1 3.43 -33.21 35.66
N ARG A 2 3.04 -32.08 35.03
CA ARG A 2 1.63 -31.80 34.69
C ARG A 2 1.49 -32.07 33.20
N ASN A 3 0.62 -33.03 32.85
CA ASN A 3 0.16 -33.22 31.48
C ASN A 3 -0.78 -32.07 31.13
N TRP A 4 -0.46 -31.38 30.03
CA TRP A 4 -1.32 -30.41 29.37
C TRP A 4 -1.96 -31.14 28.20
N ASP A 5 -3.03 -31.88 28.45
CA ASP A 5 -3.92 -32.31 27.36
C ASP A 5 -4.69 -31.06 26.94
N ASP A 6 -4.13 -30.31 25.99
CA ASP A 6 -4.76 -29.18 25.33
C ASP A 6 -6.00 -29.70 24.58
N GLU A 7 -7.16 -29.59 25.21
CA GLU A 7 -8.44 -29.85 24.57
C GLU A 7 -8.65 -28.78 23.48
N ILE A 8 -8.26 -29.08 22.23
CA ILE A 8 -8.53 -28.22 21.08
C ILE A 8 -10.06 -28.23 20.87
N ARG A 9 -10.75 -27.25 21.46
CA ARG A 9 -12.15 -26.99 21.15
C ARG A 9 -12.23 -26.18 19.87
N THR A 10 -12.62 -26.83 18.78
CA THR A 10 -12.98 -26.16 17.53
C THR A 10 -14.29 -25.41 17.73
N ILE A 11 -14.24 -24.09 17.79
CA ILE A 11 -15.45 -23.25 17.76
C ILE A 11 -15.73 -22.92 16.31
N GLU A 12 -16.84 -23.44 15.77
CA GLU A 12 -17.34 -23.04 14.46
C GLU A 12 -18.00 -21.66 14.57
N LEU A 13 -17.43 -20.67 13.90
CA LEU A 13 -18.01 -19.33 13.82
C LEU A 13 -19.00 -19.27 12.65
N TYR A 14 -20.27 -19.03 12.96
CA TYR A 14 -21.31 -18.77 11.97
C TYR A 14 -21.53 -17.25 11.83
N SER A 15 -21.50 -16.72 10.61
CA SER A 15 -21.79 -15.30 10.38
C SER A 15 -23.29 -15.02 10.52
N SER A 16 -23.67 -14.06 11.35
CA SER A 16 -25.08 -13.68 11.55
C SER A 16 -25.64 -12.69 10.53
N ASN A 17 -24.88 -12.29 9.51
CA ASN A 17 -25.37 -11.40 8.46
C ASN A 17 -25.54 -12.15 7.13
N ALA A 18 -26.75 -12.06 6.57
CA ALA A 18 -27.13 -12.55 5.25
C ALA A 18 -26.45 -11.77 4.10
N GLY A 19 -25.13 -11.80 4.04
CA GLY A 19 -24.31 -11.28 2.95
C GLY A 19 -23.39 -12.38 2.46
N LYS A 20 -23.53 -12.78 1.19
CA LYS A 20 -22.72 -13.82 0.52
C LYS A 20 -21.25 -13.77 0.95
N LEU A 21 -20.78 -14.86 1.56
CA LEU A 21 -19.37 -15.17 1.65
C LEU A 21 -18.83 -15.27 0.21
N ILE A 22 -17.92 -14.37 -0.15
CA ILE A 22 -16.99 -14.65 -1.24
C ILE A 22 -15.93 -15.55 -0.58
N ASP A 23 -16.08 -16.85 -0.75
CA ASP A 23 -15.10 -17.84 -0.30
C ASP A 23 -13.83 -17.68 -1.13
N ASN A 24 -12.84 -17.00 -0.55
CA ASN A 24 -11.48 -16.93 -1.11
C ASN A 24 -10.55 -17.97 -0.46
N GLY A 25 -11.06 -18.96 0.26
CA GLY A 25 -10.26 -20.01 0.91
C GLY A 25 -9.49 -19.58 2.17
N GLU A 26 -9.65 -18.35 2.65
CA GLU A 26 -9.03 -17.90 3.91
C GLU A 26 -9.81 -18.42 5.13
N ARG A 27 -9.30 -19.47 5.77
CA ARG A 27 -9.76 -19.90 7.10
C ARG A 27 -9.03 -19.10 8.18
N LEU A 28 -9.79 -18.39 9.02
CA LEU A 28 -9.25 -17.77 10.23
C LEU A 28 -9.25 -18.80 11.36
N ALA A 29 -8.07 -19.24 11.80
CA ALA A 29 -7.91 -20.07 12.99
C ALA A 29 -7.64 -19.18 14.20
N ILE A 30 -8.52 -19.23 15.21
CA ILE A 30 -8.33 -18.54 16.48
C ILE A 30 -7.86 -19.56 17.49
N LYS A 31 -6.63 -19.41 17.99
CA LYS A 31 -6.09 -20.27 19.05
C LYS A 31 -6.18 -19.52 20.38
N LEU A 32 -7.03 -20.02 21.27
CA LEU A 32 -7.15 -19.49 22.63
C LEU A 32 -6.04 -20.11 23.49
N TYR A 33 -5.25 -19.27 24.17
CA TYR A 33 -4.25 -19.71 25.13
C TYR A 33 -4.72 -19.34 26.53
N GLY A 34 -4.97 -20.34 27.38
CA GLY A 34 -5.39 -20.16 28.77
C GLY A 34 -5.81 -21.48 29.43
N SER A 35 -5.45 -21.67 30.69
CA SER A 35 -5.87 -22.81 31.51
C SER A 35 -7.32 -22.65 31.95
N THR A 36 -8.23 -23.43 31.38
CA THR A 36 -9.71 -23.41 31.60
C THR A 36 -10.35 -22.03 31.38
N PRO A 37 -11.44 -21.91 30.61
CA PRO A 37 -12.17 -20.64 30.53
C PRO A 37 -12.49 -20.14 31.94
N ASP A 38 -12.09 -18.91 32.27
CA ASP A 38 -12.49 -18.30 33.52
C ASP A 38 -14.02 -18.24 33.52
N SER A 39 -14.66 -18.96 34.45
CA SER A 39 -16.12 -19.00 34.60
C SER A 39 -16.72 -17.62 34.90
N SER A 40 -15.91 -16.60 35.15
CA SER A 40 -16.33 -15.21 35.29
C SER A 40 -16.69 -14.52 33.97
N ILE A 41 -16.25 -15.05 32.81
CA ILE A 41 -16.60 -14.49 31.50
C ILE A 41 -18.01 -14.95 31.13
N THR A 42 -19.01 -14.17 31.55
CA THR A 42 -20.42 -14.40 31.25
C THR A 42 -20.93 -13.59 30.05
N GLU A 43 -20.08 -12.73 29.48
CA GLU A 43 -20.44 -11.81 28.40
C GLU A 43 -19.95 -12.27 27.02
N PRO A 44 -20.69 -11.96 25.93
CA PRO A 44 -20.26 -12.29 24.58
C PRO A 44 -18.97 -11.56 24.16
N VAL A 45 -17.96 -12.31 23.72
CA VAL A 45 -16.75 -11.75 23.10
C VAL A 45 -17.07 -11.35 21.66
N HIS A 46 -16.93 -10.06 21.35
CA HIS A 46 -17.09 -9.54 20.01
C HIS A 46 -15.76 -9.54 19.27
N ILE A 47 -15.68 -10.27 18.15
CA ILE A 47 -14.49 -10.36 17.30
C ILE A 47 -14.80 -9.70 15.97
N GLN A 48 -13.98 -8.73 15.55
CA GLN A 48 -14.11 -8.08 14.25
C GLN A 48 -12.84 -8.30 13.42
N LYS A 49 -12.99 -8.76 12.17
CA LYS A 49 -11.89 -8.79 11.20
C LYS A 49 -11.63 -7.35 10.75
N GLN A 50 -10.61 -6.71 11.31
CA GLN A 50 -10.17 -5.41 10.80
C GLN A 50 -9.42 -5.62 9.49
N THR A 51 -10.10 -5.42 8.36
CA THR A 51 -9.47 -5.56 7.05
C THR A 51 -8.85 -4.21 6.66
N LYS A 52 -7.60 -3.99 7.03
CA LYS A 52 -6.82 -2.85 6.51
C LYS A 52 -6.53 -3.11 5.04
N MET A 53 -6.80 -2.15 4.16
CA MET A 53 -6.42 -2.26 2.75
C MET A 53 -4.90 -2.37 2.65
N LYS A 54 -4.41 -3.29 1.81
CA LYS A 54 -2.98 -3.45 1.52
C LYS A 54 -2.41 -2.15 0.96
N ASN A 55 -1.19 -1.79 1.37
CA ASN A 55 -0.55 -0.55 0.94
C ASN A 55 -0.30 -0.57 -0.58
N ALA A 56 0.03 -1.73 -1.16
CA ALA A 56 0.17 -1.89 -2.61
C ALA A 56 -1.13 -1.54 -3.35
N THR A 57 -2.29 -1.95 -2.82
CA THR A 57 -3.59 -1.61 -3.40
C THR A 57 -3.85 -0.12 -3.35
N ILE A 58 -3.47 0.55 -2.26
CA ILE A 58 -3.59 2.01 -2.11
C ILE A 58 -2.71 2.71 -3.15
N LEU A 59 -1.44 2.29 -3.28
CA LEU A 59 -0.50 2.84 -4.24
C LEU A 59 -0.99 2.72 -5.69
N HIS A 60 -1.43 1.52 -6.11
CA HIS A 60 -1.91 1.32 -7.47
C HIS A 60 -3.14 2.16 -7.78
N LYS A 61 -4.08 2.31 -6.83
CA LYS A 61 -5.23 3.21 -6.98
C LYS A 61 -4.80 4.67 -7.10
N ALA A 62 -3.82 5.11 -6.32
CA ALA A 62 -3.28 6.46 -6.41
C ALA A 62 -2.65 6.70 -7.79
N ASN A 63 -1.84 5.76 -8.28
CA ASN A 63 -1.15 5.82 -9.55
C ASN A 63 -2.08 5.92 -10.77
N GLU A 64 -3.31 5.39 -10.70
CA GLU A 64 -4.32 5.58 -11.75
C GLU A 64 -4.73 7.06 -11.93
N PHE A 65 -4.63 7.88 -10.89
CA PHE A 65 -4.85 9.33 -11.03
C PHE A 65 -3.68 10.01 -11.73
N VAL A 66 -2.44 9.57 -11.47
CA VAL A 66 -1.24 10.09 -12.14
C VAL A 66 -1.30 9.81 -13.64
N LYS A 67 -1.65 8.58 -14.05
CA LYS A 67 -1.84 8.20 -15.47
C LYS A 67 -2.87 9.07 -16.20
N LYS A 68 -3.83 9.62 -15.47
CA LYS A 68 -4.91 10.47 -16.00
C LYS A 68 -4.62 11.97 -15.86
N GLY A 69 -3.44 12.35 -15.36
CA GLY A 69 -3.10 13.76 -15.09
C GLY A 69 -3.85 14.40 -13.92
N ASN A 70 -4.53 13.61 -13.10
CA ASN A 70 -5.33 14.09 -11.97
C ASN A 70 -4.51 14.12 -10.68
N TYR A 71 -3.51 14.99 -10.64
CA TYR A 71 -2.52 15.03 -9.55
C TYR A 71 -3.12 15.40 -8.20
N GLU A 72 -4.13 16.28 -8.13
CA GLU A 72 -4.79 16.60 -6.86
C GLU A 72 -5.45 15.37 -6.22
N SER A 73 -6.06 14.50 -7.02
CA SER A 73 -6.66 13.27 -6.50
C SER A 73 -5.61 12.27 -6.02
N PHE A 74 -4.44 12.24 -6.68
CA PHE A 74 -3.28 11.48 -6.18
C PHE A 74 -2.79 12.04 -4.84
N LEU A 75 -2.69 13.37 -4.70
CA LEU A 75 -2.19 14.03 -3.48
C LEU A 75 -3.07 13.78 -2.25
N VAL A 76 -4.35 13.42 -2.42
CA VAL A 76 -5.21 12.96 -1.32
C VAL A 76 -4.65 11.68 -0.67
N TYR A 77 -3.91 10.85 -1.40
CA TYR A 77 -3.29 9.63 -0.87
C TYR A 77 -1.99 9.90 -0.10
N CYS A 78 -1.43 11.10 -0.16
CA CYS A 78 -0.21 11.45 0.55
C CYS A 78 -0.51 12.01 1.95
N THR A 79 0.44 11.87 2.89
CA THR A 79 0.43 12.69 4.11
C THR A 79 0.70 14.15 3.75
N GLN A 80 0.29 15.08 4.62
CA GLN A 80 0.51 16.52 4.36
C GLN A 80 2.02 16.86 4.31
N ASP A 81 2.82 16.14 5.09
CA ASP A 81 4.27 16.28 5.28
C ASP A 81 5.09 15.27 4.48
N THR A 82 4.52 14.67 3.43
CA THR A 82 5.18 13.63 2.63
C THR A 82 6.58 14.05 2.14
N LYS A 83 7.54 13.12 2.14
CA LYS A 83 8.93 13.40 1.72
C LYS A 83 9.34 12.55 0.53
N TRP A 84 9.77 13.17 -0.55
CA TRP A 84 10.11 12.49 -1.78
C TRP A 84 11.58 12.70 -2.10
N PHE A 85 12.34 11.62 -2.15
CA PHE A 85 13.77 11.58 -2.44
C PHE A 85 13.97 11.04 -3.85
N PHE A 86 14.22 11.93 -4.81
CA PHE A 86 14.65 11.55 -6.16
C PHE A 86 16.17 11.40 -6.14
N VAL A 87 16.62 10.14 -6.09
CA VAL A 87 18.04 9.83 -5.86
C VAL A 87 18.90 10.37 -7.00
N GLY A 88 19.90 11.18 -6.65
CA GLY A 88 20.79 11.82 -7.62
C GLY A 88 20.27 13.14 -8.19
N GLU A 89 19.10 13.61 -7.75
CA GLU A 89 18.49 14.84 -8.25
C GLU A 89 18.08 15.80 -7.13
N ARG A 90 16.92 15.57 -6.50
CA ARG A 90 16.29 16.52 -5.57
C ARG A 90 15.49 15.86 -4.46
N ILE A 91 15.15 16.64 -3.45
CA ILE A 91 14.26 16.24 -2.36
C ILE A 91 13.06 17.20 -2.34
N LEU A 92 11.86 16.67 -2.21
CA LEU A 92 10.63 17.43 -2.02
C LEU A 92 10.08 17.18 -0.62
N GLU A 93 9.68 18.25 0.06
CA GLU A 93 9.12 18.18 1.41
C GLU A 93 7.73 18.80 1.45
N GLY A 94 6.75 17.99 1.81
CA GLY A 94 5.35 18.37 1.90
C GLY A 94 4.60 18.25 0.58
N ARG A 95 3.29 18.06 0.71
CA ARG A 95 2.36 17.85 -0.41
C ARG A 95 2.37 19.00 -1.42
N ASP A 96 2.63 20.22 -0.97
CA ASP A 96 2.66 21.40 -1.83
C ASP A 96 3.86 21.40 -2.78
N LYS A 97 5.04 20.93 -2.30
CA LYS A 97 6.22 20.76 -3.16
C LYS A 97 6.06 19.62 -4.17
N VAL A 98 5.39 18.54 -3.78
CA VAL A 98 5.03 17.47 -4.72
C VAL A 98 4.07 17.98 -5.79
N ARG A 99 3.07 18.80 -5.41
CA ARG A 99 2.15 19.43 -6.38
C ARG A 99 2.87 20.31 -7.39
N GLU A 100 3.72 21.21 -6.91
CA GLU A 100 4.52 22.11 -7.75
C GLU A 100 5.37 21.30 -8.74
N TYR A 101 6.08 20.29 -8.24
CA TYR A 101 6.88 19.39 -9.05
C TYR A 101 6.07 18.67 -10.12
N MET A 102 4.94 18.06 -9.78
CA MET A 102 4.12 17.34 -10.77
C MET A 102 3.62 18.26 -11.90
N LYS A 103 3.29 19.51 -11.57
CA LYS A 103 2.86 20.52 -12.55
C LYS A 103 4.01 20.98 -13.45
N GLU A 104 5.21 21.13 -12.89
CA GLU A 104 6.40 21.55 -13.63
C GLU A 104 6.95 20.43 -14.52
N PHE A 105 7.07 19.22 -13.97
CA PHE A 105 7.82 18.13 -14.57
C PHE A 105 6.99 17.31 -15.57
N TYR A 106 5.71 17.05 -15.28
CA TYR A 106 4.84 16.30 -16.18
C TYR A 106 4.15 17.22 -17.20
N LEU A 107 4.87 17.53 -18.29
CA LEU A 107 4.33 18.24 -19.45
C LEU A 107 3.08 17.56 -20.02
N GLU A 108 3.04 16.23 -19.94
CA GLU A 108 1.86 15.40 -20.11
C GLU A 108 1.90 14.26 -19.07
N PRO A 109 0.76 13.59 -18.78
CA PRO A 109 0.75 12.48 -17.85
C PRO A 109 1.78 11.41 -18.25
N PRO A 110 2.58 10.91 -17.29
CA PRO A 110 3.59 9.91 -17.60
C PRO A 110 2.94 8.61 -18.04
N VAL A 111 3.58 7.92 -18.98
CA VAL A 111 3.21 6.54 -19.36
C VAL A 111 4.14 5.60 -18.61
N PHE A 112 3.60 4.78 -17.71
CA PHE A 112 4.41 3.82 -16.96
C PHE A 112 3.72 2.46 -16.83
N THR A 113 4.56 1.43 -16.75
CA THR A 113 4.19 0.05 -16.47
C THR A 113 4.70 -0.35 -15.09
N VAL A 114 4.04 -1.32 -14.48
CA VAL A 114 4.50 -1.95 -13.24
C VAL A 114 4.89 -3.38 -13.59
N GLU A 115 6.14 -3.74 -13.35
CA GLU A 115 6.65 -5.09 -13.54
C GLU A 115 6.51 -5.91 -12.26
N LYS A 116 6.87 -5.31 -11.12
CA LYS A 116 6.88 -6.01 -9.83
C LYS A 116 6.42 -5.09 -8.72
N THR A 117 5.60 -5.64 -7.83
CA THR A 117 5.23 -5.03 -6.56
C THR A 117 5.61 -5.97 -5.42
N ILE A 118 6.34 -5.47 -4.43
CA ILE A 118 6.68 -6.19 -3.20
C ILE A 118 6.20 -5.34 -2.03
N GLU A 119 5.39 -5.91 -1.15
CA GLU A 119 4.92 -5.24 0.07
C GLU A 119 5.51 -5.96 1.29
N ASP A 120 6.15 -5.20 2.17
CA ASP A 120 6.66 -5.66 3.46
C ASP A 120 6.40 -4.61 4.54
N GLY A 121 5.56 -4.97 5.51
CA GLY A 121 5.09 -4.07 6.56
C GLY A 121 4.48 -2.77 6.00
N ASN A 122 5.13 -1.65 6.29
CA ASN A 122 4.70 -0.32 5.84
C ASN A 122 5.36 0.13 4.53
N TYR A 123 6.14 -0.74 3.88
CA TYR A 123 6.85 -0.41 2.65
C TYR A 123 6.26 -1.14 1.46
N VAL A 124 6.24 -0.46 0.33
CA VAL A 124 5.91 -1.03 -0.98
C VAL A 124 7.04 -0.67 -1.93
N THR A 125 7.68 -1.67 -2.51
CA THR A 125 8.66 -1.46 -3.60
C THR A 125 8.00 -1.79 -4.93
N VAL A 126 8.17 -0.91 -5.91
CA VAL A 126 7.65 -1.09 -7.26
C VAL A 126 8.78 -0.91 -8.26
N THR A 127 8.89 -1.84 -9.22
CA THR A 127 9.77 -1.68 -10.38
C THR A 127 8.95 -1.62 -11.66
N GLY A 128 9.51 -0.98 -12.68
CA GLY A 128 8.98 -1.03 -14.03
C GLY A 128 9.64 -0.01 -14.94
N GLU A 129 8.91 0.38 -15.98
CA GLU A 129 9.36 1.36 -16.95
C GLU A 129 8.49 2.61 -16.90
N ILE A 130 9.09 3.78 -17.14
CA ILE A 130 8.39 5.05 -17.27
C ILE A 130 8.91 5.80 -18.50
N THR A 131 7.98 6.38 -19.24
CA THR A 131 8.25 7.21 -20.41
C THR A 131 7.74 8.61 -20.13
N LEU A 132 8.62 9.59 -20.34
CA LEU A 132 8.37 11.00 -20.05
C LEU A 132 8.62 11.84 -21.29
N LYS A 133 7.75 12.81 -21.52
CA LYS A 133 7.94 13.81 -22.57
C LYS A 133 8.93 14.87 -22.12
N ALA A 134 9.96 15.09 -22.92
CA ALA A 134 10.93 16.16 -22.73
C ALA A 134 10.45 17.47 -23.38
N ALA A 135 11.02 18.60 -22.93
CA ALA A 135 10.64 19.93 -23.41
C ALA A 135 10.90 20.17 -24.91
N ASN A 136 11.85 19.43 -25.50
CA ASN A 136 12.13 19.42 -26.94
C ASN A 136 11.13 18.58 -27.75
N GLY A 137 10.13 17.97 -27.10
CA GLY A 137 9.12 17.11 -27.74
C GLY A 137 9.51 15.65 -27.90
N THR A 138 10.72 15.23 -27.52
CA THR A 138 11.12 13.81 -27.53
C THR A 138 10.58 13.06 -26.32
N TYR A 139 10.64 11.73 -26.39
CA TYR A 139 10.29 10.85 -25.28
C TYR A 139 11.54 10.18 -24.73
N ASN A 140 11.75 10.34 -23.44
CA ASN A 140 12.83 9.68 -22.71
C ASN A 140 12.26 8.46 -21.99
N HIS A 141 13.00 7.37 -22.02
CA HIS A 141 12.61 6.08 -21.44
C HIS A 141 13.50 5.75 -20.26
N TYR A 142 12.90 5.26 -19.18
CA TYR A 142 13.60 4.96 -17.95
C TYR A 142 13.15 3.62 -17.38
N ASP A 143 14.09 2.91 -16.77
CA ASP A 143 13.79 1.86 -15.79
C ASP A 143 13.74 2.52 -14.40
N TYR A 144 12.77 2.13 -13.58
CA TYR A 144 12.61 2.66 -12.22
C TYR A 144 12.52 1.58 -11.14
N CYS A 145 12.93 1.97 -9.94
CA CYS A 145 12.67 1.27 -8.69
C CYS A 145 12.28 2.29 -7.63
N ASP A 146 11.03 2.25 -7.20
CA ASP A 146 10.49 3.18 -6.21
C ASP A 146 10.18 2.44 -4.92
N ILE A 147 10.67 2.99 -3.80
CA ILE A 147 10.37 2.50 -2.46
C ILE A 147 9.43 3.50 -1.80
N TRP A 148 8.21 3.06 -1.52
CA TRP A 148 7.15 3.85 -0.92
C TRP A 148 6.97 3.46 0.53
N ARG A 149 6.90 4.45 1.43
CA ARG A 149 6.60 4.23 2.85
C ARG A 149 5.21 4.75 3.17
N PHE A 150 4.46 3.97 3.92
CA PHE A 150 3.08 4.28 4.30
C PHE A 150 2.95 4.52 5.80
N GLU A 151 2.10 5.47 6.14
CA GLU A 151 1.64 5.72 7.51
C GLU A 151 0.13 5.86 7.50
N ASN A 152 -0.57 5.08 8.34
CA ASN A 152 -2.03 5.18 8.49
C ASN A 152 -2.81 5.10 7.15
N GLY A 153 -2.30 4.33 6.17
CA GLY A 153 -2.91 4.19 4.85
C GLY A 153 -2.69 5.37 3.90
N LYS A 154 -1.70 6.22 4.18
CA LYS A 154 -1.25 7.34 3.32
C LYS A 154 0.23 7.17 2.97
N ILE A 155 0.61 7.68 1.80
CA ILE A 155 1.99 7.75 1.33
C ILE A 155 2.71 8.83 2.12
N ALA A 156 3.60 8.41 3.02
CA ALA A 156 4.42 9.30 3.84
C ALA A 156 5.77 9.58 3.19
N GLU A 157 6.29 8.66 2.38
CA GLU A 157 7.59 8.82 1.75
C GLU A 157 7.67 8.12 0.40
N LEU A 158 8.47 8.68 -0.50
CA LEU A 158 8.97 8.07 -1.72
C LEU A 158 10.50 8.16 -1.72
N LYS A 159 11.17 7.06 -2.01
CA LYS A 159 12.55 7.06 -2.49
C LYS A 159 12.60 6.47 -3.90
N ALA A 160 12.82 7.32 -4.88
CA ALA A 160 12.77 6.98 -6.29
C ALA A 160 14.18 6.83 -6.88
N PHE A 161 14.41 5.71 -7.56
CA PHE A 161 15.60 5.46 -8.36
C PHE A 161 15.16 5.33 -9.81
N VAL A 162 15.61 6.25 -10.67
CA VAL A 162 15.21 6.30 -12.08
C VAL A 162 16.47 6.33 -12.93
N ILE A 163 16.59 5.38 -13.86
CA ILE A 163 17.76 5.22 -14.72
C ILE A 163 17.32 5.33 -16.17
N GLU A 164 17.92 6.26 -16.91
CA GLU A 164 17.63 6.43 -18.33
C GLU A 164 18.12 5.21 -19.12
N LYS A 165 17.25 4.66 -19.96
CA LYS A 165 17.60 3.60 -20.91
C LYS A 165 18.39 4.23 -22.04
N LYS A 166 19.70 3.99 -22.06
CA LYS A 166 20.53 4.37 -23.21
C LYS A 166 20.18 3.49 -24.39
N SER A 167 19.84 4.13 -25.50
CA SER A 167 19.66 3.49 -26.81
C SER A 167 20.99 3.02 -27.39
#